data_AF-A0A0K9NIJ8-F1
#
_entry.id   AF-A0A0K9NIJ8-F1
#
_cell.length_a   1.000
_cell.length_b   1.000
_cell.length_c   1.000
_cell.angle_alpha   90.00
_cell.angle_beta   90.00
_cell.angle_gamma   90.00
#
_symmetry.space_group_name_H-M   'P 1'
#
loop_
_entity.id
_entity.type
_entity.pdbx_description
1 polymer ?
#
loop_
_entity_poly.entity_id
_entity_poly.type
_entity_poly.pdbx_seq_one_letter_code
_entity_poly.pdbx_strand_id
1 'polypeptide(L)' 'VITIEPGIYIPHTFQEAPEWYRGIGIRIEDEILITDTGHEVLTGSIPKEISHLKSLLNQAKELHYS' A
#
# COMPACT_ATOMS: atom_id res chain seq x y z
N VAL A 1 -14.01 7.63 -13.48
CA VAL A 1 -12.90 6.95 -12.77
C VAL A 1 -12.20 7.99 -11.92
N ILE A 2 -11.89 7.66 -10.66
CA ILE A 2 -11.18 8.53 -9.71
C ILE A 2 -10.13 7.71 -8.96
N THR A 3 -9.14 8.36 -8.34
CA THR A 3 -8.20 7.70 -7.43
C THR A 3 -8.72 7.76 -5.99
N ILE A 4 -8.44 6.72 -5.22
CA ILE A 4 -8.55 6.71 -3.75
C ILE A 4 -7.16 6.41 -3.20
N GLU A 5 -6.53 7.41 -2.58
CA GLU A 5 -5.08 7.42 -2.34
C GLU A 5 -4.65 7.92 -0.94
N PRO A 6 -5.18 7.36 0.17
CA PRO A 6 -4.77 7.79 1.51
C PRO A 6 -3.27 7.56 1.75
N GLY A 7 -2.62 8.54 2.38
CA GLY A 7 -1.21 8.47 2.73
C GLY A 7 -0.89 9.10 4.08
N ILE A 8 0.15 8.55 4.73
CA ILE A 8 0.73 9.07 5.98
C ILE A 8 2.20 9.33 5.73
N TYR A 9 2.65 10.53 6.09
CA TYR A 9 4.03 10.97 5.92
C TYR A 9 4.54 11.56 7.23
N ILE A 10 5.58 10.95 7.78
CA ILE A 10 6.19 11.37 9.04
C ILE A 10 7.56 11.96 8.71
N PRO A 11 7.75 13.29 8.73
CA PRO A 11 9.03 13.87 8.37
C PRO A 11 10.09 13.56 9.45
N HIS A 12 11.36 13.53 9.05
CA HIS A 12 12.47 13.28 9.98
C HIS A 12 12.50 14.25 11.17
N THR A 13 11.98 15.46 10.98
CA THR A 13 11.95 16.54 11.96
C THR A 13 10.79 16.45 12.94
N PHE A 14 9.83 15.53 12.77
CA PHE A 14 8.67 15.43 13.66
C PHE A 14 9.02 14.70 14.96
N GLN A 15 9.45 15.48 15.96
CA GLN A 15 9.97 14.96 17.23
C GLN A 15 8.92 14.29 18.12
N GLU A 16 7.63 14.57 17.90
CA GLU A 16 6.51 13.95 18.64
C GLU A 16 6.28 12.49 18.22
N ALA A 17 6.68 12.09 17.01
CA ALA A 17 6.64 10.69 16.60
C ALA A 17 7.82 9.91 17.19
N PRO A 18 7.62 8.62 17.53
CA PRO A 18 8.71 7.70 17.83
C PRO A 18 9.77 7.70 16.72
N GLU A 19 11.05 7.64 17.09
CA GLU A 19 12.18 7.77 16.14
C GLU A 19 12.10 6.80 14.97
N TRP A 20 11.70 5.55 15.24
CA TRP A 20 11.57 4.49 14.24
C TRP A 20 10.46 4.70 13.20
N TYR A 21 9.55 5.66 13.43
CA TYR A 21 8.55 6.06 12.45
C TYR A 21 8.99 7.27 11.61
N ARG A 22 10.01 8.03 12.05
CA ARG A 22 10.41 9.26 11.38
C ARG A 22 11.09 8.98 10.05
N GLY A 23 10.74 9.76 9.03
CA GLY A 23 11.18 9.55 7.65
C GLY A 23 10.33 8.55 6.86
N ILE A 24 9.36 7.89 7.49
CA ILE A 24 8.49 6.93 6.79
C ILE A 24 7.34 7.68 6.10
N GLY A 25 7.16 7.37 4.82
CA GLY A 25 6.01 7.77 4.03
C GLY A 25 5.36 6.55 3.38
N ILE A 26 4.05 6.38 3.58
CA ILE A 26 3.28 5.27 2.98
C ILE A 26 2.04 5.88 2.33
N ARG A 27 1.73 5.44 1.11
CA ARG A 27 0.47 5.73 0.40
C ARG A 27 -0.01 4.45 -0.27
N ILE A 28 -1.30 4.16 -0.18
CA ILE A 28 -1.95 3.06 -0.90
C ILE A 28 -2.96 3.71 -1.82
N GLU A 29 -2.96 3.32 -3.09
CA GLU A 29 -3.73 3.96 -4.15
C GLU A 29 -4.47 2.93 -5.01
N ASP A 30 -5.71 3.25 -5.38
CA ASP A 30 -6.53 2.50 -6.31
C ASP A 30 -7.29 3.39 -7.29
N GLU A 31 -7.50 2.89 -8.51
CA GLU A 31 -8.43 3.46 -9.49
C GLU A 31 -9.84 2.87 -9.30
N ILE A 32 -10.81 3.76 -9.07
CA ILE A 32 -12.19 3.43 -8.79
C ILE A 32 -13.10 3.92 -9.91
N LEU A 33 -13.87 3.00 -10.49
CA LEU A 33 -14.99 3.31 -11.36
C LEU A 33 -16.28 3.39 -10.53
N ILE A 34 -16.92 4.55 -10.49
CA ILE A 34 -18.25 4.71 -9.88
C ILE A 34 -19.29 4.14 -10.85
N THR A 35 -20.19 3.31 -10.34
CA THR A 35 -21.29 2.68 -11.10
C THR A 35 -22.63 3.10 -10.52
N ASP A 36 -23.74 2.79 -11.21
CA ASP A 36 -25.09 3.14 -10.73
C ASP A 36 -25.45 2.48 -9.39
N THR A 37 -24.81 1.36 -9.04
CA THR A 37 -25.09 0.58 -7.82
C THR A 37 -23.96 0.60 -6.80
N GLY A 38 -22.84 1.26 -7.09
CA GLY A 38 -21.68 1.27 -6.20
C GLY A 38 -20.37 1.67 -6.90
N HIS A 39 -19.35 0.83 -6.78
CA HIS A 39 -18.05 1.06 -7.39
C HIS A 39 -17.32 -0.24 -7.75
N GLU A 40 -16.40 -0.15 -8.70
CA GLU A 40 -15.47 -1.21 -9.09
C GLU A 40 -14.03 -0.73 -8.87
N VAL A 41 -13.18 -1.61 -8.32
CA VAL A 41 -11.76 -1.35 -8.10
C VAL A 41 -10.95 -1.92 -9.27
N LEU A 42 -10.54 -1.05 -10.20
CA LEU A 42 -9.87 -1.45 -11.44
C LEU A 42 -8.45 -1.98 -11.20
N THR A 43 -7.81 -1.55 -10.12
CA THR A 43 -6.43 -1.91 -9.73
C THR A 43 -6.39 -2.90 -8.55
N GLY A 44 -7.50 -3.56 -8.24
CA GLY A 44 -7.63 -4.45 -7.08
C GLY A 44 -6.80 -5.73 -7.15
N SER A 45 -6.26 -6.09 -8.32
CA SER A 45 -5.46 -7.31 -8.52
C SER A 45 -4.07 -7.25 -7.88
N ILE A 46 -3.55 -6.06 -7.59
CA ILE A 46 -2.25 -5.90 -6.94
C ILE A 46 -2.42 -6.07 -5.42
N PRO A 47 -1.66 -6.98 -4.78
CA PRO A 47 -1.77 -7.21 -3.34
C PRO A 47 -1.37 -5.97 -2.56
N LYS A 48 -2.25 -5.52 -1.67
CA LYS A 48 -2.02 -4.40 -0.74
C LYS A 48 -2.15 -4.79 0.74
N GLU A 49 -2.70 -5.98 1.00
CA GLU A 49 -2.78 -6.56 2.34
C GLU A 49 -1.42 -7.10 2.79
N ILE A 50 -1.12 -6.91 4.08
CA ILE A 50 0.16 -7.31 4.68
C ILE A 50 0.42 -8.80 4.48
N SER A 51 -0.60 -9.65 4.64
CA SER A 51 -0.49 -11.11 4.47
C SER A 51 -0.11 -11.48 3.03
N HIS A 52 -0.77 -10.86 2.04
CA HIS A 52 -0.51 -11.10 0.63
C HIS A 52 0.88 -10.61 0.22
N LEU A 53 1.29 -9.42 0.69
CA LEU A 53 2.63 -8.89 0.44
C LEU A 53 3.72 -9.80 1.03
N LYS A 54 3.54 -10.28 2.27
CA LYS A 54 4.48 -11.22 2.90
C LYS A 54 4.58 -12.53 2.11
N SER A 55 3.45 -13.08 1.66
CA SER A 55 3.42 -14.30 0.85
C SER A 55 4.19 -14.10 -0.46
N LEU A 56 3.92 -13.01 -1.18
CA LEU A 56 4.60 -12.67 -2.43
C LEU A 56 6.12 -12.54 -2.25
N LEU A 57 6.56 -11.84 -1.20
CA LEU A 57 7.98 -11.66 -0.90
C LEU A 57 8.69 -12.97 -0.54
N ASN A 58 8.01 -13.88 0.17
CA ASN A 58 8.59 -15.17 0.53
C ASN A 58 8.72 -16.07 -0.72
N GLN A 59 7.70 -16.12 -1.58
CA GLN A 59 7.77 -16.84 -2.85
C GLN A 59 8.92 -16.32 -3.72
N ALA A 60 9.08 -14.99 -3.82
CA ALA A 60 10.17 -14.38 -4.58
C ALA A 60 11.56 -14.74 -4.01
N LYS A 61 11.69 -14.81 -2.67
CA LYS A 61 12.94 -15.27 -2.02
C LYS A 61 13.24 -16.73 -2.34
N GLU A 62 12.26 -17.62 -2.24
CA GLU A 62 12.43 -19.05 -2.53
C GLU A 62 12.92 -19.28 -3.96
N LEU A 63 12.38 -18.56 -4.94
CA LEU A 63 12.82 -18.61 -6.34
C LEU A 63 14.25 -18.06 -6.57
N HIS A 64 14.73 -17.16 -5.72
CA HIS A 64 16.07 -16.57 -5.86
C HIS A 64 17.17 -17.44 -5.23
N TYR A 65 16.81 -18.35 -4.33
CA TYR A 65 17.72 -19.29 -3.67
C TYR A 65 17.65 -20.72 -4.22
N SER A 66 16.87 -20.96 -5.27
CA SER A 66 16.78 -22.21 -6.05
C SER A 66 17.57 -22.13 -7.35
#